data_AF-A0A4U8S7X5-F1
#
_entry.id   AF-A0A4U8S7X5-F1
#
_cell.length_a   1.000
_cell.length_b   1.000
_cell.length_c   1.000
_cell.angle_alpha   90.00
_cell.angle_beta   90.00
_cell.angle_gamma   90.00
#
_symmetry.space_group_name_H-M   'P 1'
#
loop_
_entity.id
_entity.type
_entity.pdbx_description
1 polymer ?
#
loop_
_entity_poly.entity_id
_entity_poly.type
_entity_poly.pdbx_seq_one_letter_code
_entity_poly.pdbx_strand_id
1 'polypeptide(L)'
;MYVAIEGIDTCGKSTQIELLKACYPDATFTKEPGGSALGEQIRNLILYPSHNAPLDSRAELFLFLADRAQHYHEVLSHHRHTQTLVISDRSLVSGIAYAKDVDKEWNLALNIFALREMLPDLVVILKLDRDTLCDRMRQKSHDHIESRGIDYMLTIQDQFISIVQMMKVKFVVLDAKQSQEVILERICAEIGNLM
;
A
#
# COMPACT_ATOMS: atom_id res chain seq x y z
N MET A 1 6.97 15.57 0.48
CA MET A 1 7.19 14.33 1.27
C MET A 1 6.14 13.30 0.87
N TYR A 2 6.54 12.07 0.58
CA TYR A 2 5.67 10.97 0.18
C TYR A 2 5.64 9.89 1.28
N VAL A 3 4.47 9.69 1.88
CA VAL A 3 4.21 8.70 2.94
C VAL A 3 3.30 7.61 2.40
N ALA A 4 3.66 6.35 2.61
CA ALA A 4 2.82 5.20 2.29
C ALA A 4 2.30 4.52 3.56
N ILE A 5 0.99 4.29 3.62
CA ILE A 5 0.36 3.50 4.67
C ILE A 5 0.14 2.08 4.13
N GLU A 6 0.85 1.12 4.71
CA GLU A 6 0.88 -0.29 4.32
C GLU A 6 0.29 -1.18 5.41
N GLY A 7 -0.16 -2.35 4.99
CA GLY A 7 -0.80 -3.32 5.86
C GLY A 7 -1.77 -4.21 5.11
N ILE A 8 -2.05 -5.38 5.65
CA ILE A 8 -3.04 -6.31 5.09
C ILE A 8 -4.46 -5.75 5.23
N ASP A 9 -5.45 -6.39 4.62
CA ASP A 9 -6.83 -5.97 4.82
C ASP A 9 -7.24 -6.15 6.28
N THR A 10 -8.22 -5.35 6.72
CA THR A 10 -8.70 -5.28 8.11
C THR A 10 -7.73 -4.73 9.17
N CYS A 11 -6.49 -4.36 8.84
CA CYS A 11 -5.55 -3.80 9.82
C CYS A 11 -5.85 -2.35 10.26
N GLY A 12 -6.80 -1.65 9.63
CA GLY A 12 -7.21 -0.30 10.03
C GLY A 12 -6.63 0.86 9.20
N LYS A 13 -6.03 0.59 8.02
CA LYS A 13 -5.49 1.63 7.12
C LYS A 13 -6.49 2.74 6.84
N SER A 14 -7.69 2.38 6.38
CA SER A 14 -8.71 3.37 5.99
C SER A 14 -9.11 4.26 7.17
N THR A 15 -9.21 3.70 8.38
CA THR A 15 -9.44 4.48 9.61
C THR A 15 -8.33 5.50 9.84
N GLN A 16 -7.07 5.08 9.76
CA GLN A 16 -5.93 5.98 9.94
C GLN A 16 -5.87 7.06 8.86
N ILE A 17 -6.17 6.72 7.61
CA ILE A 17 -6.21 7.68 6.51
C ILE A 17 -7.27 8.76 6.73
N GLU A 18 -8.49 8.38 7.18
CA GLU A 18 -9.53 9.37 7.48
C GLU A 18 -9.14 10.29 8.65
N LEU A 19 -8.50 9.75 9.69
CA LEU A 19 -7.98 10.56 10.80
C LEU A 19 -6.86 11.51 10.35
N LEU A 20 -5.94 11.03 9.51
CA LEU A 20 -4.84 11.83 8.97
C LEU A 20 -5.34 12.98 8.10
N LYS A 21 -6.47 12.83 7.38
CA LYS A 21 -7.09 13.95 6.64
C LYS A 21 -7.47 15.12 7.53
N ALA A 22 -7.91 14.84 8.77
CA ALA A 22 -8.21 15.88 9.73
C ALA A 22 -6.94 16.56 10.27
N CYS A 23 -5.84 15.81 10.43
CA CYS A 23 -4.56 16.33 10.90
C CYS A 23 -3.78 17.11 9.82
N TYR A 24 -3.92 16.72 8.55
CA TYR A 24 -3.18 17.26 7.42
C TYR A 24 -4.12 17.66 6.28
N PRO A 25 -4.97 18.70 6.46
CA PRO A 25 -5.99 19.08 5.49
C PRO A 25 -5.43 19.50 4.12
N ASP A 26 -4.19 20.01 4.08
CA ASP A 26 -3.51 20.44 2.85
C ASP A 26 -2.71 19.31 2.16
N ALA A 27 -2.68 18.11 2.74
CA ALA A 27 -1.99 16.97 2.15
C ALA A 27 -2.82 16.34 1.02
N THR A 28 -2.12 15.80 0.02
CA THR A 28 -2.74 15.00 -1.03
C THR A 28 -2.90 13.57 -0.57
N PHE A 29 -4.14 13.12 -0.44
CA PHE A 29 -4.47 11.74 -0.13
C PHE A 29 -4.75 10.95 -1.41
N THR A 30 -4.14 9.78 -1.53
CA THR A 30 -4.25 8.95 -2.73
C THR A 30 -4.20 7.47 -2.38
N LYS A 31 -4.27 6.58 -3.37
CA LYS A 31 -4.24 5.14 -3.19
C LYS A 31 -3.66 4.42 -4.40
N GLU A 32 -3.06 3.25 -4.16
CA GLU A 32 -2.67 2.31 -5.21
C GLU A 32 -3.33 0.93 -4.98
N PRO A 33 -3.92 0.30 -6.01
CA PRO A 33 -4.27 0.87 -7.30
C PRO A 33 -5.50 1.77 -7.20
N GLY A 34 -5.68 2.69 -8.15
CA GLY A 34 -6.88 3.51 -8.27
C GLY A 34 -6.76 4.97 -7.86
N GLY A 35 -5.56 5.54 -7.85
CA GLY A 35 -5.33 6.95 -7.53
C GLY A 35 -5.54 7.92 -8.71
N SER A 36 -5.90 7.40 -9.89
CA SER A 36 -6.18 8.15 -11.12
C SER A 36 -7.41 7.60 -11.84
N ALA A 37 -7.97 8.34 -12.81
CA ALA A 37 -9.13 7.88 -13.57
C ALA A 37 -8.86 6.57 -14.34
N LEU A 38 -7.67 6.44 -14.95
CA LEU A 38 -7.23 5.19 -15.55
C LEU A 38 -6.94 4.13 -14.47
N GLY A 39 -6.33 4.52 -13.36
CA GLY A 39 -6.06 3.62 -12.24
C GLY A 39 -7.32 2.97 -11.67
N GLU A 40 -8.44 3.69 -11.60
CA GLU A 40 -9.72 3.13 -11.16
C GLU A 40 -10.24 2.05 -12.12
N GLN A 41 -10.07 2.24 -13.43
CA GLN A 41 -10.40 1.23 -14.43
C GLN A 41 -9.51 0.00 -14.27
N ILE A 42 -8.21 0.19 -14.09
CA ILE A 42 -7.25 -0.90 -13.87
C ILE A 42 -7.57 -1.65 -12.56
N ARG A 43 -7.85 -0.93 -11.47
CA ARG A 43 -8.25 -1.51 -10.19
C ARG A 43 -9.47 -2.43 -10.36
N ASN A 44 -10.46 -2.01 -11.14
CA ASN A 44 -11.64 -2.83 -11.39
C ASN A 44 -11.29 -4.13 -12.13
N LEU A 45 -10.40 -4.07 -13.12
CA LEU A 45 -9.93 -5.26 -13.83
C LEU A 45 -9.20 -6.25 -12.92
N ILE A 46 -8.39 -5.75 -11.98
CA ILE A 46 -7.61 -6.57 -11.05
C ILE A 46 -8.50 -7.21 -9.97
N LEU A 47 -9.41 -6.43 -9.37
CA LEU A 47 -10.21 -6.90 -8.24
C LEU A 47 -11.39 -7.78 -8.65
N TYR A 48 -11.92 -7.56 -9.86
CA TYR A 48 -13.10 -8.26 -10.37
C TYR A 48 -12.83 -8.89 -11.74
N PRO A 49 -11.83 -9.77 -11.87
CA PRO A 49 -11.59 -10.47 -13.12
C PRO A 49 -12.78 -11.36 -13.46
N SER A 50 -13.11 -11.46 -14.75
CA SER A 50 -14.14 -12.38 -15.20
C SER A 50 -13.74 -13.82 -14.92
N HIS A 51 -14.68 -14.62 -14.42
CA HIS A 51 -14.44 -16.06 -14.16
C HIS A 51 -13.96 -16.82 -15.40
N ASN A 52 -14.35 -16.36 -16.60
CA ASN A 52 -13.97 -16.99 -17.88
C ASN A 52 -12.63 -16.46 -18.43
N ALA A 53 -12.01 -15.48 -17.78
CA ALA A 53 -10.75 -14.88 -18.17
C ALA A 53 -9.93 -14.49 -16.92
N PRO A 54 -9.43 -15.49 -16.16
CA PRO A 54 -8.59 -15.23 -15.00
C PRO A 54 -7.30 -14.52 -15.44
N LEU A 55 -6.78 -13.64 -14.57
CA LEU A 55 -5.51 -12.97 -14.82
C LEU A 55 -4.34 -13.93 -14.57
N ASP A 56 -3.44 -14.03 -15.55
CA ASP A 56 -2.09 -14.54 -15.33
C ASP A 56 -1.34 -13.64 -14.33
N SER A 57 -0.44 -14.21 -13.53
CA SER A 57 0.29 -13.47 -12.50
C SER A 57 1.18 -12.36 -13.06
N ARG A 58 1.73 -12.52 -14.27
CA ARG A 58 2.48 -11.45 -14.96
C ARG A 58 1.56 -10.37 -15.50
N ALA A 59 0.38 -10.75 -16.00
CA ALA A 59 -0.63 -9.78 -16.45
C ALA A 59 -1.12 -8.93 -15.26
N GLU A 60 -1.41 -9.57 -14.12
CA GLU A 60 -1.75 -8.88 -12.86
C GLU A 60 -0.63 -7.89 -12.45
N LEU A 61 0.64 -8.33 -12.46
CA LEU A 61 1.78 -7.45 -12.19
C LEU A 61 1.85 -6.26 -13.15
N PHE A 62 1.72 -6.48 -14.46
CA PHE A 62 1.79 -5.39 -15.44
C PHE A 62 0.65 -4.40 -15.30
N LEU A 63 -0.55 -4.84 -14.91
CA LEU A 63 -1.66 -3.94 -14.61
C LEU A 63 -1.35 -3.08 -13.38
N PHE A 64 -0.84 -3.64 -12.29
CA PHE A 64 -0.37 -2.85 -11.15
C PHE A 64 0.73 -1.85 -11.54
N LEU A 65 1.67 -2.24 -12.39
CA LEU A 65 2.74 -1.36 -12.87
C LEU A 65 2.20 -0.24 -13.77
N ALA A 66 1.18 -0.52 -14.59
CA ALA A 66 0.53 0.48 -15.43
C ALA A 66 -0.23 1.52 -14.58
N ASP A 67 -1.00 1.07 -13.59
CA ASP A 67 -1.65 1.96 -12.62
C ASP A 67 -0.61 2.83 -11.90
N ARG A 68 0.46 2.23 -11.40
CA ARG A 68 1.53 2.95 -10.70
C ARG A 68 2.25 3.97 -11.57
N ALA A 69 2.55 3.63 -12.83
CA ALA A 69 3.18 4.57 -13.76
C ALA A 69 2.26 5.77 -14.05
N GLN A 70 0.95 5.54 -14.16
CA GLN A 70 -0.04 6.61 -14.32
C GLN A 70 -0.17 7.46 -13.06
N HIS A 71 -0.24 6.82 -11.89
CA HIS A 71 -0.31 7.49 -10.59
C HIS A 71 0.91 8.36 -10.32
N TYR A 72 2.10 7.88 -10.69
CA TYR A 72 3.31 8.71 -10.66
C TYR A 72 3.13 9.96 -11.53
N HIS A 73 2.69 9.80 -12.78
CA HIS A 73 2.58 10.92 -13.69
C HIS A 73 1.58 11.97 -13.20
N GLU A 74 0.39 11.57 -12.78
CA GLU A 74 -0.69 12.49 -12.41
C GLU A 74 -0.59 13.02 -10.99
N VAL A 75 -0.16 12.18 -10.04
CA VAL A 75 -0.14 12.52 -8.62
C VAL A 75 1.29 12.82 -8.19
N LEU A 76 2.15 11.80 -8.12
CA LEU A 76 3.44 11.89 -7.41
C LEU A 76 4.43 12.88 -8.05
N SER A 77 4.44 13.00 -9.38
CA SER A 77 5.42 13.82 -10.09
C SER A 77 5.34 15.31 -9.74
N HIS A 78 4.13 15.81 -9.47
CA HIS A 78 3.91 17.19 -9.03
C HIS A 78 4.57 17.47 -7.68
N HIS A 79 4.52 16.49 -6.77
CA HIS A 79 5.04 16.61 -5.41
C HIS A 79 6.56 16.65 -5.33
N ARG A 80 7.24 16.10 -6.35
CA ARG A 80 8.71 16.16 -6.46
C ARG A 80 9.23 17.60 -6.49
N HIS A 81 8.42 18.56 -6.93
CA HIS A 81 8.82 19.95 -7.10
C HIS A 81 8.24 20.91 -6.05
N THR A 82 7.12 20.56 -5.43
CA THR A 82 6.35 21.47 -4.54
C THR A 82 6.56 21.22 -3.05
N GLN A 83 7.30 20.16 -2.68
CA GLN A 83 7.53 19.73 -1.28
C GLN A 83 6.27 19.48 -0.45
N THR A 84 5.09 19.38 -1.06
CA THR A 84 3.84 19.10 -0.33
C THR A 84 3.78 17.64 0.15
N LEU A 85 2.95 17.39 1.17
CA LEU A 85 2.75 16.06 1.75
C LEU A 85 1.80 15.24 0.89
N VAL A 86 2.20 14.02 0.55
CA VAL A 86 1.36 12.97 -0.05
C VAL A 86 1.23 11.82 0.91
N ILE A 87 0.01 11.36 1.15
CA ILE A 87 -0.26 10.16 1.93
C ILE A 87 -1.02 9.17 1.05
N SER A 88 -0.43 8.01 0.79
CA SER A 88 -1.02 6.97 -0.07
C SER A 88 -1.50 5.77 0.74
N ASP A 89 -2.73 5.31 0.49
CA ASP A 89 -3.17 3.96 0.84
C ASP A 89 -2.47 2.97 -0.09
N ARG A 90 -1.50 2.23 0.46
CA ARG A 90 -0.58 1.34 -0.28
C ARG A 90 0.35 2.07 -1.26
N SER A 91 1.33 1.33 -1.74
CA SER A 91 2.41 1.77 -2.64
C SER A 91 3.04 0.58 -3.38
N LEU A 92 4.22 0.80 -3.97
CA LEU A 92 5.07 -0.28 -4.48
C LEU A 92 5.35 -1.40 -3.46
N VAL A 93 5.33 -1.12 -2.15
CA VAL A 93 5.56 -2.15 -1.12
C VAL A 93 4.47 -3.22 -1.19
N SER A 94 3.20 -2.81 -1.26
CA SER A 94 2.09 -3.72 -1.57
C SER A 94 2.26 -4.38 -2.94
N GLY A 95 2.63 -3.63 -3.97
CA GLY A 95 2.84 -4.18 -5.32
C GLY A 95 3.85 -5.33 -5.36
N ILE A 96 4.96 -5.20 -4.63
CA ILE A 96 6.01 -6.22 -4.57
C ILE A 96 5.57 -7.40 -3.71
N ALA A 97 4.95 -7.16 -2.55
CA ALA A 97 4.57 -8.22 -1.62
C ALA A 97 3.47 -9.14 -2.18
N TYR A 98 2.46 -8.58 -2.83
CA TYR A 98 1.33 -9.38 -3.34
C TYR A 98 1.61 -10.09 -4.67
N ALA A 99 2.69 -9.73 -5.36
CA ALA A 99 3.07 -10.34 -6.62
C ALA A 99 3.40 -11.83 -6.46
N LYS A 100 3.00 -12.63 -7.44
CA LYS A 100 3.22 -14.08 -7.48
C LYS A 100 4.07 -14.45 -8.68
N ASP A 101 4.84 -15.53 -8.54
CA ASP A 101 5.58 -16.16 -9.64
C ASP A 101 6.54 -15.21 -10.39
N VAL A 102 7.05 -14.19 -9.69
CA VAL A 102 8.03 -13.24 -10.21
C VAL A 102 9.26 -13.22 -9.30
N ASP A 103 10.42 -13.27 -9.93
CA ASP A 103 11.71 -13.07 -9.28
C ASP A 103 11.75 -11.73 -8.53
N LYS A 104 12.31 -11.73 -7.31
CA LYS A 104 12.20 -10.57 -6.40
C LYS A 104 12.96 -9.36 -6.92
N GLU A 105 14.16 -9.59 -7.45
CA GLU A 105 15.02 -8.55 -8.00
C GLU A 105 14.36 -7.92 -9.23
N TRP A 106 13.79 -8.73 -10.13
CA TRP A 106 13.02 -8.24 -11.26
C TRP A 106 11.76 -7.47 -10.85
N ASN A 107 11.00 -7.99 -9.89
CA ASN A 107 9.80 -7.33 -9.39
C ASN A 107 10.14 -5.95 -8.81
N LEU A 108 11.18 -5.87 -7.97
CA LEU A 108 11.66 -4.60 -7.43
C LEU A 108 12.08 -3.64 -8.55
N ALA A 109 12.89 -4.09 -9.51
CA ALA A 109 13.36 -3.27 -10.62
C ALA A 109 12.21 -2.69 -11.45
N LEU A 110 11.20 -3.50 -11.77
CA LEU A 110 10.02 -3.05 -12.50
C LEU A 110 9.20 -2.00 -11.73
N ASN A 111 9.03 -2.19 -10.42
CA ASN A 111 8.33 -1.24 -9.57
C ASN A 111 9.07 0.11 -9.48
N ILE A 112 10.39 0.07 -9.28
CA ILE A 112 11.25 1.28 -9.27
C ILE A 112 11.18 1.99 -10.62
N PHE A 113 11.24 1.24 -11.72
CA PHE A 113 11.11 1.79 -13.08
C PHE A 113 9.77 2.51 -13.28
N ALA A 114 8.66 1.89 -12.86
CA ALA A 114 7.32 2.49 -12.97
C ALA A 114 7.22 3.83 -12.21
N LEU A 115 7.91 3.96 -11.08
CA LEU A 115 7.95 5.19 -10.27
C LEU A 115 9.05 6.19 -10.67
N ARG A 116 9.82 5.91 -11.73
CA ARG A 116 10.97 6.73 -12.13
C ARG A 116 11.90 7.03 -10.94
N GLU A 117 12.20 5.98 -10.18
CA GLU A 117 13.07 5.98 -9.00
C GLU A 117 12.54 6.75 -7.77
N MET A 118 11.30 7.26 -7.82
CA MET A 118 10.69 7.89 -6.66
C MET A 118 10.22 6.83 -5.66
N LEU A 119 10.80 6.83 -4.46
CA LEU A 119 10.40 5.97 -3.35
C LEU A 119 9.66 6.79 -2.27
N PRO A 120 8.84 6.15 -1.41
CA PRO A 120 8.32 6.80 -0.22
C PRO A 120 9.45 7.29 0.69
N ASP A 121 9.27 8.48 1.27
CA ASP A 121 10.12 9.01 2.33
C ASP A 121 9.87 8.28 3.67
N LEU A 122 8.64 7.78 3.86
CA LEU A 122 8.22 7.01 5.02
C LEU A 122 7.21 5.93 4.63
N VAL A 123 7.41 4.71 5.12
CA VAL A 123 6.41 3.64 5.07
C VAL A 123 5.92 3.32 6.47
N VAL A 124 4.63 3.50 6.72
CA VAL A 124 3.96 3.08 7.97
C VAL A 124 3.36 1.71 7.73
N ILE A 125 3.79 0.70 8.47
CA ILE A 125 3.27 -0.67 8.36
C ILE A 125 2.39 -0.98 9.57
N LEU A 126 1.09 -1.16 9.34
CA LEU A 126 0.16 -1.64 10.36
C LEU A 126 0.18 -3.17 10.40
N LYS A 127 0.57 -3.75 11.54
CA LYS A 127 0.72 -5.20 11.71
C LYS A 127 -0.29 -5.76 12.70
N LEU A 128 -0.95 -6.86 12.33
CA LEU A 128 -1.83 -7.65 13.18
C LEU A 128 -1.16 -8.97 13.58
N ASP A 129 -1.49 -9.45 14.77
CA ASP A 129 -1.26 -10.86 15.11
C ASP A 129 -2.35 -11.76 14.49
N ARG A 130 -2.08 -13.07 14.53
CA ARG A 130 -2.98 -14.09 13.97
C ARG A 130 -4.37 -14.01 14.58
N ASP A 131 -4.46 -13.93 15.89
CA ASP A 131 -5.74 -14.02 16.61
C ASP A 131 -6.64 -12.83 16.25
N THR A 132 -6.09 -11.61 16.26
CA THR A 132 -6.83 -10.41 15.87
C THR A 132 -7.25 -10.44 14.39
N LEU A 133 -6.37 -10.94 13.51
CA LEU A 133 -6.68 -11.07 12.09
C LEU A 133 -7.84 -12.06 11.86
N CYS A 134 -7.81 -13.22 12.54
CA CYS A 134 -8.90 -14.20 12.50
C CYS A 134 -10.24 -13.58 12.93
N ASP A 135 -10.24 -12.80 14.02
CA ASP A 135 -11.46 -12.18 14.55
C ASP A 135 -12.02 -11.12 13.60
N ARG A 136 -11.16 -10.26 13.03
CA ARG A 136 -11.60 -9.20 12.10
C ARG A 136 -12.09 -9.76 10.76
N MET A 137 -11.47 -10.82 10.25
CA MET A 137 -11.89 -11.45 8.99
C MET A 137 -13.27 -12.09 9.06
N ARG A 138 -13.68 -12.62 10.22
CA ARG A 138 -15.02 -13.19 10.42
C ARG A 138 -16.15 -12.19 10.20
N GLN A 139 -15.85 -10.89 10.24
CA GLN A 139 -16.83 -9.82 10.16
C GLN A 139 -16.98 -9.22 8.75
N LYS A 140 -16.23 -9.69 7.74
CA LYS A 140 -16.15 -9.06 6.41
C LYS A 140 -16.54 -10.00 5.26
N SER A 141 -17.17 -9.46 4.21
CA SER A 141 -17.37 -10.13 2.92
C SER A 141 -16.04 -10.30 2.18
N HIS A 142 -15.80 -11.45 1.56
CA HIS A 142 -14.48 -11.83 1.02
C HIS A 142 -14.28 -11.41 -0.45
N ASP A 143 -13.14 -10.79 -0.72
CA ASP A 143 -12.68 -10.41 -2.07
C ASP A 143 -11.74 -11.50 -2.65
N HIS A 144 -11.44 -11.47 -3.96
CA HIS A 144 -10.60 -12.50 -4.61
C HIS A 144 -9.19 -12.63 -3.98
N ILE A 145 -8.59 -11.52 -3.54
CA ILE A 145 -7.28 -11.51 -2.86
C ILE A 145 -7.38 -12.12 -1.45
N GLU A 146 -8.49 -11.91 -0.76
CA GLU A 146 -8.72 -12.37 0.62
C GLU A 146 -9.01 -13.89 0.69
N SER A 147 -9.40 -14.51 -0.42
CA SER A 147 -9.60 -15.97 -0.53
C SER A 147 -8.34 -16.81 -0.27
N ARG A 148 -7.16 -16.18 -0.24
CA ARG A 148 -5.85 -16.81 -0.06
C ARG A 148 -5.54 -17.25 1.39
N GLY A 149 -6.35 -16.83 2.38
CA GLY A 149 -6.30 -17.34 3.76
C GLY A 149 -5.40 -16.58 4.74
N ILE A 150 -5.54 -16.89 6.04
CA ILE A 150 -4.86 -16.20 7.16
C ILE A 150 -3.33 -16.32 7.07
N ASP A 151 -2.79 -17.51 6.82
CA ASP A 151 -1.33 -17.75 6.76
C ASP A 151 -0.67 -16.94 5.65
N TYR A 152 -1.35 -16.83 4.51
CA TYR A 152 -0.91 -16.00 3.39
C TYR A 152 -0.82 -14.53 3.81
N MET A 153 -1.86 -13.99 4.47
CA MET A 153 -1.84 -12.60 4.94
C MET A 153 -0.74 -12.33 5.97
N LEU A 154 -0.51 -13.26 6.91
CA LEU A 154 0.60 -13.13 7.86
C LEU A 154 1.95 -13.09 7.14
N THR A 155 2.13 -13.96 6.13
CA THR A 155 3.33 -13.96 5.27
C THR A 155 3.51 -12.62 4.55
N ILE A 156 2.44 -12.04 4.03
CA ILE A 156 2.46 -10.74 3.35
C ILE A 156 2.92 -9.62 4.30
N GLN A 157 2.47 -9.61 5.56
CA GLN A 157 2.92 -8.61 6.54
C GLN A 157 4.44 -8.64 6.75
N ASP A 158 5.01 -9.84 6.83
CA ASP A 158 6.46 -10.00 6.99
C ASP A 158 7.23 -9.60 5.71
N GLN A 159 6.62 -9.82 4.54
CA GLN A 159 7.18 -9.35 3.28
C GLN A 159 7.24 -7.82 3.19
N PHE A 160 6.23 -7.09 3.67
CA PHE A 160 6.29 -5.62 3.68
C PHE A 160 7.57 -5.12 4.37
N ILE A 161 7.89 -5.70 5.54
CA ILE A 161 9.08 -5.34 6.33
C ILE A 161 10.36 -5.69 5.56
N SER A 162 10.43 -6.89 4.97
CA SER A 162 11.60 -7.30 4.18
C SER A 162 11.83 -6.39 2.97
N ILE A 163 10.77 -5.92 2.32
CA ILE A 163 10.84 -5.08 1.12
C ILE A 163 11.34 -3.67 1.46
N VAL A 164 10.80 -3.04 2.52
CA VAL A 164 11.27 -1.69 2.92
C VAL A 164 12.72 -1.72 3.39
N GLN A 165 13.16 -2.79 4.05
CA GLN A 165 14.57 -3.01 4.41
C GLN A 165 15.45 -3.14 3.16
N MET A 166 15.03 -3.93 2.17
CA MET A 166 15.76 -4.11 0.91
C MET A 166 15.92 -2.79 0.15
N MET A 167 14.86 -1.98 0.11
CA MET A 167 14.87 -0.67 -0.54
C MET A 167 15.56 0.42 0.28
N LYS A 168 15.95 0.13 1.54
CA LYS A 168 16.52 1.10 2.49
C LYS A 168 15.65 2.34 2.70
N VAL A 169 14.33 2.15 2.65
CA VAL A 169 13.34 3.21 2.90
C VAL A 169 13.10 3.32 4.41
N LYS A 170 12.94 4.54 4.94
CA LYS A 170 12.58 4.72 6.36
C LYS A 170 11.18 4.14 6.59
N PHE A 171 11.02 3.34 7.64
CA PHE A 171 9.73 2.74 7.96
C PHE A 171 9.50 2.65 9.47
N VAL A 172 8.23 2.54 9.84
CA VAL A 172 7.79 2.25 11.21
C VAL A 172 6.78 1.11 11.16
N VAL A 173 6.87 0.18 12.11
CA VAL A 173 5.89 -0.90 12.28
C VAL A 173 5.06 -0.59 13.52
N LEU A 174 3.75 -0.52 13.35
CA LEU A 174 2.80 -0.20 14.41
C LEU A 174 1.88 -1.40 14.68
N ASP A 175 1.63 -1.65 15.96
CA ASP A 175 0.68 -2.69 16.39
C ASP A 175 -0.76 -2.21 16.12
N ALA A 176 -1.41 -2.81 15.13
CA ALA A 176 -2.76 -2.45 14.73
C ALA A 176 -3.86 -2.86 15.73
N LYS A 177 -3.49 -3.44 16.88
CA LYS A 177 -4.37 -3.66 18.04
C LYS A 177 -4.48 -2.45 18.96
N GLN A 178 -3.53 -1.52 18.89
CA GLN A 178 -3.60 -0.29 19.67
C GLN A 178 -4.82 0.54 19.25
N SER A 179 -5.24 1.48 20.11
CA SER A 179 -6.34 2.36 19.77
C SER A 179 -5.98 3.21 18.54
N GLN A 180 -6.99 3.61 17.78
CA GLN A 180 -6.79 4.40 16.57
C GLN A 180 -6.09 5.74 16.86
N GLU A 181 -6.29 6.31 18.06
CA GLU A 181 -5.66 7.54 18.52
C GLU A 181 -4.16 7.35 18.78
N VAL A 182 -3.76 6.27 19.45
CA VAL A 182 -2.35 5.95 19.70
C VAL A 182 -1.59 5.72 18.39
N ILE A 183 -2.22 5.02 17.45
CA ILE A 183 -1.64 4.79 16.12
C ILE A 183 -1.51 6.13 15.38
N LEU A 184 -2.56 6.96 15.37
CA LEU A 184 -2.55 8.27 14.73
C LEU A 184 -1.45 9.17 15.27
N GLU A 185 -1.37 9.32 16.60
CA GLU A 185 -0.35 10.12 17.27
C GLU A 185 1.06 9.67 16.86
N ARG A 186 1.28 8.36 16.77
CA ARG A 186 2.58 7.84 16.36
C ARG A 186 2.87 8.13 14.88
N ILE A 187 1.89 7.99 14.00
CA ILE A 187 2.06 8.33 12.58
C ILE A 187 2.39 9.82 12.42
N CYS A 188 1.63 10.70 13.07
CA CYS A 188 1.85 12.15 13.03
C CYS A 188 3.24 12.53 13.55
N ALA A 189 3.72 11.87 14.61
CA ALA A 189 5.07 12.10 15.13
C ALA A 189 6.17 11.70 14.11
N GLU A 190 6.03 10.55 13.43
CA GLU A 190 7.00 10.12 12.41
C GLU A 190 7.01 11.02 11.18
N ILE A 191 5.83 11.51 10.77
CA ILE A 191 5.68 12.52 9.71
C ILE A 191 6.34 13.84 10.13
N GLY A 192 6.07 14.32 11.34
CA GLY A 192 6.64 15.57 11.86
C GLY A 192 8.17 15.55 11.99
N ASN A 193 8.76 14.38 12.29
CA ASN A 193 10.22 14.22 12.37
C ASN A 193 10.93 14.28 11.00
N LEU A 194 10.18 14.28 9.89
CA LEU A 194 10.71 14.33 8.53
C LEU A 194 10.46 15.66 7.81
N MET A 195 9.61 16.52 8.39
CA MET A 195 9.38 17.89 7.92
C MET A 195 10.46 18.83 8.46
#